data_AF-A0A1Z9QIE1-F1
#
_entry.id   AF-A0A1Z9QIE1-F1
#
_cell.length_a   1.000
_cell.length_b   1.000
_cell.length_c   1.000
_cell.angle_alpha   90.00
_cell.angle_beta   90.00
_cell.angle_gamma   90.00
#
_symmetry.space_group_name_H-M   'P 1'
#
loop_
_entity.id
_entity.type
_entity.pdbx_description
1 polymer ?
#
loop_
_entity_poly.entity_id
_entity_poly.type
_entity_poly.pdbx_seq_one_letter_code
_entity_poly.pdbx_strand_id
1 'polypeptide(L)'
;MVFTDIHFGMKNNSRFHNKDCEDFIIWMINQAHERGIRKCIFMGDWHHHRATINVSTLNYTVSNLRRLSESFDEVYMIMGNHDLYYREKREIHSIPMADEYDNIHVVTDDILVKDDVAIVPWLVDDEWKKLKHVQCRYMFGHFELPSFYMNAMVQMPDLGHGLKADDLRKPEFVFSGHFHKRQQDGNVIYTGNAFPHNYSDAWDDERGLMFLEWGGQPEFVQWPDAPKYRTIPLSKLIDNPEKILSSKTHCRVTLDVGITYEEANYIKETFAQQYDLREIALMPAKKEEHATDWNTNNDIQVENVDQIVLNQLQAIDSPTIKNSQLIEIYNSL
;
A
#
# COMPACT_ATOMS: atom_id res chain seq x y z
N MET A 1 -11.71 16.01 -4.66
CA MET A 1 -10.39 15.52 -4.18
C MET A 1 -10.44 14.00 -4.11
N VAL A 2 -9.32 13.33 -4.34
CA VAL A 2 -9.22 11.88 -4.44
C VAL A 2 -8.00 11.38 -3.67
N PHE A 3 -8.17 10.27 -2.95
CA PHE A 3 -7.08 9.52 -2.31
C PHE A 3 -7.40 8.02 -2.28
N THR A 4 -6.42 7.19 -1.92
CA THR A 4 -6.55 5.73 -1.96
C THR A 4 -5.50 5.08 -1.07
N ASP A 5 -5.64 3.78 -0.81
CA ASP A 5 -4.60 2.92 -0.23
C ASP A 5 -4.02 3.54 1.05
N ILE A 6 -4.87 3.79 2.04
CA ILE A 6 -4.46 4.36 3.34
C ILE A 6 -4.08 3.27 4.35
N HIS A 7 -4.55 2.04 4.16
CA HIS A 7 -4.15 0.83 4.88
C HIS A 7 -4.08 1.00 6.42
N PHE A 8 -5.17 1.46 7.04
CA PHE A 8 -5.31 1.43 8.50
C PHE A 8 -5.06 0.02 9.03
N GLY A 9 -4.32 -0.10 10.14
CA GLY A 9 -3.96 -1.38 10.75
C GLY A 9 -2.67 -2.01 10.23
N MET A 10 -1.95 -1.34 9.31
CA MET A 10 -0.64 -1.82 8.85
C MET A 10 0.40 -1.86 9.99
N LYS A 11 1.50 -2.59 9.76
CA LYS A 11 2.59 -2.80 10.72
C LYS A 11 2.08 -3.41 12.02
N ASN A 12 1.27 -4.46 11.91
CA ASN A 12 0.66 -5.16 13.05
C ASN A 12 -0.20 -4.22 13.93
N ASN A 13 -1.08 -3.43 13.30
CA ASN A 13 -1.96 -2.48 13.97
C ASN A 13 -1.20 -1.42 14.79
N SER A 14 -0.06 -0.98 14.28
CA SER A 14 0.79 -0.01 14.95
C SER A 14 0.03 1.30 15.19
N ARG A 15 -0.02 1.73 16.46
CA ARG A 15 -0.60 3.03 16.83
C ARG A 15 0.06 4.19 16.09
N PHE A 16 1.35 4.07 15.86
CA PHE A 16 2.14 5.01 15.09
C PHE A 16 1.63 5.11 13.65
N HIS A 17 1.45 3.98 12.96
CA HIS A 17 0.90 3.97 11.60
C HIS A 17 -0.53 4.50 11.54
N ASN A 18 -1.41 4.03 12.44
CA ASN A 18 -2.79 4.51 12.50
C ASN A 18 -2.89 6.02 12.77
N LYS A 19 -1.97 6.56 13.57
CA LYS A 19 -1.84 8.01 13.77
C LYS A 19 -1.39 8.72 12.49
N ASP A 20 -0.44 8.16 11.73
CA ASP A 20 -0.04 8.75 10.45
C ASP A 20 -1.21 8.77 9.45
N CYS A 21 -2.02 7.70 9.40
CA CYS A 21 -3.27 7.68 8.61
C CYS A 21 -4.26 8.77 9.05
N GLU A 22 -4.50 8.94 10.36
CA GLU A 22 -5.36 10.00 10.88
C GLU A 22 -4.82 11.40 10.57
N ASP A 23 -3.51 11.62 10.78
CA ASP A 23 -2.86 12.90 10.51
C ASP A 23 -2.93 13.24 9.01
N PHE A 24 -2.82 12.24 8.13
CA PHE A 24 -3.06 12.39 6.70
C PHE A 24 -4.51 12.82 6.40
N ILE A 25 -5.51 12.19 7.02
CA ILE A 25 -6.93 12.58 6.85
C ILE A 25 -7.17 14.01 7.32
N ILE A 26 -6.58 14.42 8.43
CA ILE A 26 -6.69 15.81 8.92
C ILE A 26 -6.06 16.76 7.91
N TRP A 27 -4.85 16.46 7.44
CA TRP A 27 -4.16 17.28 6.46
C TRP A 27 -4.93 17.39 5.14
N MET A 28 -5.48 16.29 4.62
CA MET A 28 -6.20 16.32 3.35
C MET A 28 -7.53 17.07 3.42
N ILE A 29 -8.22 17.04 4.56
CA ILE A 29 -9.40 17.87 4.80
C ILE A 29 -9.04 19.35 4.71
N ASN A 30 -7.95 19.75 5.39
CA ASN A 30 -7.48 21.14 5.35
C ASN A 30 -7.14 21.57 3.92
N GLN A 31 -6.39 20.75 3.18
CA GLN A 31 -6.04 21.04 1.79
C GLN A 31 -7.26 21.17 0.87
N ALA A 32 -8.29 20.34 1.08
CA ALA A 32 -9.54 20.44 0.32
C ALA A 32 -10.30 21.72 0.65
N HIS A 33 -10.45 22.06 1.93
CA HIS A 33 -11.22 23.22 2.38
C HIS A 33 -10.55 24.55 2.01
N GLU A 34 -9.22 24.63 2.06
CA GLU A 34 -8.45 25.78 1.54
C GLU A 34 -8.74 26.06 0.05
N ARG A 35 -9.11 25.01 -0.71
CA ARG A 35 -9.47 25.09 -2.13
C ARG A 35 -10.98 25.16 -2.37
N GLY A 36 -11.80 25.23 -1.32
CA GLY A 36 -13.27 25.23 -1.44
C GLY A 36 -13.87 23.90 -1.90
N ILE A 37 -13.12 22.79 -1.81
CA ILE A 37 -13.55 21.47 -2.28
C ILE A 37 -14.39 20.78 -1.20
N ARG A 38 -15.59 20.34 -1.58
CA ARG A 38 -16.54 19.65 -0.69
C ARG A 38 -16.89 18.21 -1.09
N LYS A 39 -16.27 17.68 -2.15
CA LYS A 39 -16.44 16.28 -2.58
C LYS A 39 -15.16 15.47 -2.44
N CYS A 40 -15.28 14.29 -1.86
CA CYS A 40 -14.18 13.36 -1.64
C CYS A 40 -14.46 12.01 -2.34
N ILE A 41 -13.44 11.43 -2.97
CA ILE A 41 -13.47 10.07 -3.50
C ILE A 41 -12.32 9.29 -2.85
N PHE A 42 -12.64 8.14 -2.27
CA PHE A 42 -11.68 7.17 -1.76
C PHE A 42 -11.70 5.92 -2.64
N MET A 43 -10.56 5.59 -3.26
CA MET A 43 -10.51 4.52 -4.27
C MET A 43 -10.10 3.15 -3.72
N GLY A 44 -10.30 2.88 -2.43
CA GLY A 44 -10.14 1.54 -1.85
C GLY A 44 -8.89 1.32 -1.01
N ASP A 45 -8.87 0.17 -0.35
CA ASP A 45 -7.90 -0.28 0.65
C ASP A 45 -7.84 0.64 1.88
N TRP A 46 -9.00 0.75 2.55
CA TRP A 46 -9.12 1.47 3.82
C TRP A 46 -8.37 0.75 4.93
N HIS A 47 -8.59 -0.55 5.08
CA HIS A 47 -7.90 -1.39 6.04
C HIS A 47 -6.81 -2.24 5.38
N HIS A 48 -5.75 -2.54 6.12
CA HIS A 48 -4.66 -3.38 5.65
C HIS A 48 -5.00 -4.88 5.65
N HIS A 49 -5.91 -5.32 6.53
CA HIS A 49 -6.27 -6.72 6.68
C HIS A 49 -7.78 -6.92 6.48
N ARG A 50 -8.12 -7.77 5.51
CA ARG A 50 -9.51 -8.07 5.14
C ARG A 50 -10.29 -8.94 6.13
N ALA A 51 -9.58 -9.78 6.88
CA ALA A 51 -10.19 -10.81 7.72
C ALA A 51 -10.38 -10.37 9.17
N THR A 52 -9.54 -9.47 9.66
CA THR A 52 -9.51 -9.06 11.06
C THR A 52 -9.19 -7.58 11.20
N ILE A 53 -9.92 -6.92 12.10
CA ILE A 53 -9.69 -5.52 12.46
C ILE A 53 -9.40 -5.47 13.96
N ASN A 54 -8.23 -4.95 14.33
CA ASN A 54 -7.90 -4.72 15.74
C ASN A 54 -8.78 -3.62 16.33
N VAL A 55 -9.18 -3.76 17.60
CA VAL A 55 -10.03 -2.78 18.30
C VAL A 55 -9.45 -1.36 18.27
N SER A 56 -8.13 -1.20 18.37
CA SER A 56 -7.48 0.10 18.25
C SER A 56 -7.68 0.69 16.84
N THR A 57 -7.39 -0.08 15.80
CA THR A 57 -7.58 0.32 14.39
C THR A 57 -9.04 0.67 14.11
N LEU A 58 -9.99 -0.12 14.64
CA LEU A 58 -11.42 0.16 14.54
C LEU A 58 -11.80 1.53 15.11
N ASN A 59 -11.22 1.93 16.25
CA ASN A 59 -11.49 3.25 16.84
C ASN A 59 -10.98 4.39 15.94
N TYR A 60 -9.80 4.23 15.33
CA TYR A 60 -9.31 5.18 14.34
C TYR A 60 -10.23 5.25 13.12
N THR A 61 -10.69 4.11 12.62
CA THR A 61 -11.64 4.04 11.49
C THR A 61 -12.94 4.79 11.81
N VAL A 62 -13.61 4.48 12.92
CA VAL A 62 -14.88 5.14 13.29
C VAL A 62 -14.71 6.65 13.44
N SER A 63 -13.62 7.10 14.10
CA SER A 63 -13.29 8.52 14.26
C SER A 63 -13.08 9.22 12.90
N ASN A 64 -12.35 8.58 11.99
CA ASN A 64 -12.01 9.18 10.70
C ASN A 64 -13.16 9.13 9.70
N LEU A 65 -14.02 8.10 9.71
CA LEU A 65 -15.26 8.10 8.93
C LEU A 65 -16.17 9.25 9.36
N ARG A 66 -16.35 9.47 10.67
CA ARG A 66 -17.07 10.64 11.18
C ARG A 66 -16.44 11.93 10.69
N ARG A 67 -15.12 12.05 10.78
CA ARG A 67 -14.38 13.24 10.36
C ARG A 67 -14.60 13.55 8.88
N LEU A 68 -14.61 12.53 8.02
CA LEU A 68 -14.91 12.67 6.59
C LEU A 68 -16.36 13.14 6.39
N SER A 69 -17.33 12.49 7.04
CA SER A 69 -18.75 12.86 6.97
C SER A 69 -18.98 14.32 7.40
N GLU A 70 -18.36 14.77 8.49
CA GLU A 70 -18.53 16.16 8.97
C GLU A 70 -17.84 17.21 8.06
N SER A 71 -16.88 16.79 7.24
CA SER A 71 -16.03 17.71 6.46
C SER A 71 -16.48 17.90 5.01
N PHE A 72 -17.21 16.94 4.45
CA PHE A 72 -17.57 16.91 3.03
C PHE A 72 -19.08 16.82 2.82
N ASP A 73 -19.56 17.36 1.70
CA ASP A 73 -20.97 17.26 1.33
C ASP A 73 -21.30 15.88 0.76
N GLU A 74 -20.34 15.27 0.05
CA GLU A 74 -20.43 13.90 -0.48
C GLU A 74 -19.05 13.23 -0.38
N VAL A 75 -19.02 12.01 0.16
CA VAL A 75 -17.85 11.13 0.19
C VAL A 75 -18.21 9.85 -0.53
N TYR A 76 -17.50 9.51 -1.60
CA TYR A 76 -17.67 8.24 -2.30
C TYR A 76 -16.53 7.29 -1.94
N MET A 77 -16.85 6.06 -1.53
CA MET A 77 -15.85 5.08 -1.12
C MET A 77 -15.98 3.79 -1.93
N ILE A 78 -14.90 3.38 -2.57
CA ILE A 78 -14.77 2.05 -3.18
C ILE A 78 -14.13 1.11 -2.15
N MET A 79 -14.57 -0.14 -2.09
CA MET A 79 -13.88 -1.18 -1.31
C MET A 79 -12.76 -1.77 -2.14
N GLY A 80 -11.53 -1.76 -1.62
CA GLY A 80 -10.39 -2.41 -2.28
C GLY A 80 -10.30 -3.90 -1.93
N ASN A 81 -9.31 -4.60 -2.49
CA ASN A 81 -9.13 -6.03 -2.24
C ASN A 81 -8.72 -6.35 -0.79
N HIS A 82 -8.22 -5.37 -0.04
CA HIS A 82 -7.95 -5.51 1.39
C HIS A 82 -9.18 -5.22 2.27
N ASP A 83 -10.24 -4.64 1.71
CA ASP A 83 -11.45 -4.34 2.46
C ASP A 83 -12.48 -5.48 2.38
N LEU A 84 -12.44 -6.31 1.34
CA LEU A 84 -13.39 -7.40 1.13
C LEU A 84 -12.97 -8.69 1.83
N TYR A 85 -13.81 -9.23 2.71
CA TYR A 85 -13.51 -10.48 3.42
C TYR A 85 -13.21 -11.62 2.45
N TYR A 86 -14.05 -11.77 1.42
CA TYR A 86 -13.79 -12.62 0.27
C TYR A 86 -13.37 -11.73 -0.90
N ARG A 87 -12.20 -11.97 -1.49
CA ARG A 87 -11.73 -11.18 -2.64
C ARG A 87 -12.73 -11.19 -3.81
N GLU A 88 -13.36 -12.33 -4.04
CA GLU A 88 -14.27 -12.58 -5.16
C GLU A 88 -15.74 -12.29 -4.80
N LYS A 89 -16.03 -11.62 -3.68
CA LYS A 89 -17.41 -11.23 -3.32
C LYS A 89 -17.44 -9.91 -2.57
N ARG A 90 -18.49 -9.12 -2.80
CA ARG A 90 -18.66 -7.80 -2.16
C ARG A 90 -19.63 -7.78 -0.98
N GLU A 91 -20.23 -8.94 -0.64
CA GLU A 91 -21.24 -9.07 0.41
C GLU A 91 -20.76 -8.68 1.82
N ILE A 92 -19.46 -8.85 2.11
CA ILE A 92 -18.87 -8.55 3.41
C ILE A 92 -17.61 -7.72 3.21
N HIS A 93 -17.60 -6.51 3.74
CA HIS A 93 -16.46 -5.59 3.71
C HIS A 93 -16.11 -5.02 5.09
N SER A 94 -14.96 -4.36 5.17
CA SER A 94 -14.29 -3.98 6.42
C SER A 94 -14.83 -2.70 7.08
N ILE A 95 -15.72 -1.95 6.40
CA ILE A 95 -16.26 -0.68 6.90
C ILE A 95 -17.80 -0.56 6.81
N PRO A 96 -18.59 -1.55 7.26
CA PRO A 96 -20.06 -1.47 7.18
C PRO A 96 -20.63 -0.28 7.98
N MET A 97 -19.90 0.22 8.98
CA MET A 97 -20.29 1.41 9.74
C MET A 97 -20.27 2.72 8.94
N ALA A 98 -19.74 2.73 7.71
CA ALA A 98 -19.78 3.89 6.83
C ALA A 98 -21.22 4.18 6.37
N ASP A 99 -22.08 3.15 6.30
CA ASP A 99 -23.49 3.27 5.87
C ASP A 99 -24.37 4.04 6.86
N GLU A 100 -23.88 4.27 8.09
CA GLU A 100 -24.57 5.07 9.11
C GLU A 100 -24.51 6.58 8.84
N TYR A 101 -23.75 7.02 7.81
CA TYR A 101 -23.60 8.43 7.45
C TYR A 101 -24.27 8.70 6.09
N ASP A 102 -25.32 9.52 6.07
CA ASP A 102 -26.13 9.81 4.87
C ASP A 102 -25.32 10.34 3.66
N ASN A 103 -24.18 10.99 3.92
CA ASN A 103 -23.31 11.59 2.91
C ASN A 103 -22.07 10.76 2.58
N ILE A 104 -21.92 9.56 3.16
CA ILE A 104 -20.91 8.60 2.75
C ILE A 104 -21.58 7.54 1.88
N HIS A 105 -21.15 7.44 0.63
CA HIS A 105 -21.67 6.52 -0.36
C HIS A 105 -20.64 5.41 -0.61
N VAL A 106 -20.82 4.28 0.07
CA VAL A 106 -20.02 3.07 -0.21
C VAL A 106 -20.54 2.44 -1.50
N VAL A 107 -19.70 2.39 -2.53
CA VAL A 107 -20.03 1.82 -3.83
C VAL A 107 -19.56 0.37 -3.84
N THR A 108 -20.49 -0.55 -3.54
CA THR A 108 -20.24 -1.99 -3.46
C THR A 108 -20.95 -2.76 -4.57
N ASP A 109 -22.23 -2.57 -4.85
CA ASP A 109 -22.95 -3.51 -5.72
C ASP A 109 -22.75 -3.27 -7.21
N ASP A 110 -23.13 -2.08 -7.68
CA ASP A 110 -23.16 -1.69 -9.09
C ASP A 110 -22.25 -0.51 -9.40
N ILE A 111 -21.89 -0.37 -10.68
CA ILE A 111 -21.16 0.80 -11.17
C ILE A 111 -22.06 2.03 -11.05
N LEU A 112 -21.65 2.98 -10.22
CA LEU A 112 -22.32 4.27 -10.09
C LEU A 112 -21.90 5.17 -11.26
N VAL A 113 -22.85 5.60 -12.09
CA VAL A 113 -22.61 6.60 -13.14
C VAL A 113 -23.47 7.83 -12.88
N LYS A 114 -22.84 8.98 -12.68
CA LYS A 114 -23.50 10.27 -12.40
C LYS A 114 -22.67 11.40 -12.99
N ASP A 115 -23.30 12.31 -13.72
CA ASP A 115 -22.66 13.52 -14.26
C ASP A 115 -21.35 13.24 -15.04
N ASP A 116 -21.38 12.26 -15.96
CA ASP A 116 -20.20 11.78 -16.71
C ASP A 116 -19.02 11.30 -15.83
N VAL A 117 -19.28 10.94 -14.58
CA VAL A 117 -18.34 10.28 -13.68
C VAL A 117 -18.82 8.85 -13.43
N ALA A 118 -17.91 7.88 -13.57
CA ALA A 118 -18.13 6.50 -13.16
C ALA A 118 -17.30 6.17 -11.92
N ILE A 119 -17.94 5.64 -10.89
CA ILE A 119 -17.29 5.07 -9.70
C ILE A 119 -17.56 3.57 -9.74
N VAL A 120 -16.48 2.81 -9.91
CA VAL A 120 -16.52 1.37 -10.19
C VAL A 120 -16.12 0.62 -8.92
N PRO A 121 -16.98 -0.27 -8.39
CA PRO A 121 -16.60 -1.11 -7.26
C PRO A 121 -15.49 -2.09 -7.67
N TRP A 122 -14.87 -2.75 -6.69
CA TRP A 122 -13.95 -3.86 -6.96
C TRP A 122 -14.61 -4.89 -7.90
N LEU A 123 -13.97 -5.19 -9.03
CA LEU A 123 -14.54 -6.06 -10.04
C LEU A 123 -14.49 -7.52 -9.58
N VAL A 124 -15.60 -8.23 -9.76
CA VAL A 124 -15.71 -9.66 -9.47
C VAL A 124 -16.05 -10.40 -10.76
N ASP A 125 -15.47 -11.59 -10.92
CA ASP A 125 -15.70 -12.47 -12.08
C ASP A 125 -15.56 -11.75 -13.43
N ASP A 126 -16.64 -11.72 -14.22
CA ASP A 126 -16.68 -11.21 -15.59
C ASP A 126 -17.18 -9.76 -15.69
N GLU A 127 -17.33 -9.05 -14.58
CA GLU A 127 -17.85 -7.68 -14.57
C GLU A 127 -16.98 -6.68 -15.33
N TRP A 128 -15.68 -6.94 -15.43
CA TRP A 128 -14.75 -6.16 -16.25
C TRP A 128 -15.25 -6.00 -17.70
N LYS A 129 -15.98 -6.99 -18.24
CA LYS A 129 -16.55 -6.94 -19.60
C LYS A 129 -17.58 -5.82 -19.75
N LYS A 130 -18.19 -5.35 -18.67
CA LYS A 130 -19.16 -4.25 -18.66
C LYS A 130 -18.47 -2.90 -18.85
N LEU A 131 -17.21 -2.75 -18.42
CA LEU A 131 -16.49 -1.45 -18.42
C LEU A 131 -16.33 -0.85 -19.81
N LYS A 132 -16.12 -1.68 -20.84
CA LYS A 132 -16.04 -1.21 -22.24
C LYS A 132 -17.31 -0.50 -22.73
N HIS A 133 -18.44 -0.70 -22.05
CA HIS A 133 -19.73 -0.10 -22.40
C HIS A 133 -20.06 1.14 -21.57
N VAL A 134 -19.40 1.35 -20.43
CA VAL A 134 -19.63 2.51 -19.56
C VAL A 134 -19.28 3.78 -20.32
N GLN A 135 -20.22 4.73 -20.35
CA GLN A 135 -20.01 6.07 -20.92
C GLN A 135 -19.79 7.04 -19.76
N CYS A 136 -18.57 7.58 -19.68
CA CYS A 136 -18.19 8.59 -18.71
C CYS A 136 -16.97 9.35 -19.23
N ARG A 137 -16.75 10.54 -18.69
CA ARG A 137 -15.55 11.34 -18.87
C ARG A 137 -14.45 10.91 -17.92
N TYR A 138 -14.78 10.71 -16.65
CA TYR A 138 -13.84 10.28 -15.62
C TYR A 138 -14.28 8.98 -14.97
N MET A 139 -13.37 8.02 -14.83
CA MET A 139 -13.61 6.76 -14.15
C MET A 139 -12.72 6.64 -12.92
N PHE A 140 -13.27 6.20 -11.80
CA PHE A 140 -12.57 5.91 -10.56
C PHE A 140 -12.79 4.46 -10.19
N GLY A 141 -11.73 3.75 -9.82
CA GLY A 141 -11.80 2.34 -9.45
C GLY A 141 -10.61 1.88 -8.60
N HIS A 142 -10.59 0.59 -8.30
CA HIS A 142 -9.47 -0.09 -7.66
C HIS A 142 -9.09 -1.29 -8.54
N PHE A 143 -8.38 -1.03 -9.63
CA PHE A 143 -8.15 -1.98 -10.72
C PHE A 143 -6.80 -2.68 -10.60
N GLU A 144 -6.79 -3.94 -11.00
CA GLU A 144 -5.60 -4.76 -11.15
C GLU A 144 -5.32 -4.97 -12.64
N LEU A 145 -4.55 -4.04 -13.26
CA LEU A 145 -4.25 -4.03 -14.69
C LEU A 145 -2.86 -4.59 -15.00
N PRO A 146 -2.70 -5.40 -16.07
CA PRO A 146 -1.40 -5.90 -16.49
C PRO A 146 -0.47 -4.76 -16.94
N SER A 147 0.84 -5.04 -16.99
CA SER A 147 1.92 -4.13 -17.43
C SER A 147 2.25 -2.95 -16.51
N PHE A 148 1.42 -2.66 -15.50
CA PHE A 148 1.76 -1.71 -14.45
C PHE A 148 2.70 -2.33 -13.42
N TYR A 149 3.51 -1.48 -12.78
CA TYR A 149 4.51 -1.90 -11.80
C TYR A 149 3.90 -2.08 -10.42
N MET A 150 4.11 -3.26 -9.83
CA MET A 150 3.85 -3.51 -8.42
C MET A 150 5.00 -2.93 -7.55
N ASN A 151 4.82 -2.91 -6.23
CA ASN A 151 5.78 -2.35 -5.27
C ASN A 151 7.20 -2.94 -5.36
N ALA A 152 7.36 -4.14 -5.93
CA ALA A 152 8.67 -4.76 -6.18
C ALA A 152 9.31 -4.33 -7.53
N MET A 153 8.78 -3.32 -8.21
CA MET A 153 9.15 -2.93 -9.58
C MET A 153 9.03 -4.08 -10.59
N VAL A 154 8.20 -5.08 -10.27
CA VAL A 154 7.83 -6.18 -11.15
C VAL A 154 6.55 -5.79 -11.88
N GLN A 155 6.53 -5.94 -13.20
CA GLN A 155 5.33 -5.70 -13.98
C GLN A 155 4.30 -6.79 -13.72
N MET A 156 3.04 -6.41 -13.58
CA MET A 156 1.95 -7.37 -13.50
C MET A 156 1.85 -8.16 -14.81
N PRO A 157 1.89 -9.50 -14.78
CA PRO A 157 1.83 -10.32 -15.99
C PRO A 157 0.45 -10.24 -16.65
N ASP A 158 0.42 -10.21 -17.99
CA ASP A 158 -0.83 -10.42 -18.73
C ASP A 158 -1.12 -11.93 -18.79
N LEU A 159 -2.07 -12.38 -17.98
CA LEU A 159 -2.52 -13.78 -17.96
C LEU A 159 -3.50 -14.12 -19.10
N GLY A 160 -3.75 -13.19 -20.02
CA GLY A 160 -4.65 -13.37 -21.17
C GLY A 160 -6.14 -13.28 -20.83
N HIS A 161 -6.49 -13.05 -19.57
CA HIS A 161 -7.85 -12.92 -19.06
C HIS A 161 -7.94 -11.79 -18.03
N GLY A 162 -9.10 -11.13 -17.93
CA GLY A 162 -9.33 -9.99 -17.04
C GLY A 162 -9.31 -8.63 -17.75
N LEU A 163 -9.41 -7.56 -16.95
CA LEU A 163 -9.45 -6.19 -17.42
C LEU A 163 -8.13 -5.78 -18.09
N LYS A 164 -8.20 -5.11 -19.24
CA LYS A 164 -7.04 -4.54 -19.92
C LYS A 164 -7.19 -3.03 -20.06
N ALA A 165 -6.06 -2.32 -20.19
CA ALA A 165 -6.07 -0.88 -20.47
C ALA A 165 -6.89 -0.53 -21.73
N ASP A 166 -6.94 -1.44 -22.70
CA ASP A 166 -7.75 -1.29 -23.92
C ASP A 166 -9.26 -1.23 -23.66
N ASP A 167 -9.75 -1.89 -22.61
CA ASP A 167 -11.16 -1.84 -22.21
C ASP A 167 -11.53 -0.47 -21.61
N LEU A 168 -10.52 0.34 -21.27
CA LEU A 168 -10.63 1.60 -20.53
C LEU A 168 -10.29 2.83 -21.39
N ARG A 169 -10.27 2.73 -22.72
CA ARG A 169 -9.87 3.83 -23.62
C ARG A 169 -10.91 4.94 -23.82
N LYS A 170 -12.16 4.73 -23.40
CA LYS A 170 -13.27 5.69 -23.65
C LYS A 170 -13.25 6.92 -22.73
N PRO A 171 -13.02 6.79 -21.40
CA PRO A 171 -12.92 7.94 -20.53
C PRO A 171 -11.69 8.78 -20.86
N GLU A 172 -11.75 10.08 -20.59
CA GLU A 172 -10.61 10.99 -20.69
C GLU A 172 -9.52 10.63 -19.69
N PHE A 173 -9.92 10.30 -18.45
CA PHE A 173 -9.03 9.76 -17.43
C PHE A 173 -9.69 8.61 -16.67
N VAL A 174 -8.85 7.64 -16.32
CA VAL A 174 -9.20 6.52 -15.47
C VAL A 174 -8.22 6.51 -14.31
N PHE A 175 -8.73 6.77 -13.11
CA PHE A 175 -7.94 6.82 -11.89
C PHE A 175 -8.14 5.53 -11.09
N SER A 176 -7.03 4.96 -10.63
CA SER A 176 -7.04 3.72 -9.87
C SER A 176 -6.23 3.80 -8.59
N GLY A 177 -6.74 3.15 -7.54
CA GLY A 177 -5.94 2.64 -6.41
C GLY A 177 -5.24 1.33 -6.74
N HIS A 178 -4.81 0.56 -5.73
CA HIS A 178 -4.20 -0.77 -5.77
C HIS A 178 -2.67 -0.78 -5.88
N PHE A 179 -2.11 -0.13 -6.91
CA PHE A 179 -0.65 0.01 -7.01
C PHE A 179 -0.18 1.26 -6.28
N HIS A 180 0.70 1.08 -5.30
CA HIS A 180 1.09 2.17 -4.40
C HIS A 180 2.04 3.18 -5.04
N LYS A 181 2.72 2.80 -6.13
CA LYS A 181 3.54 3.73 -6.90
C LYS A 181 2.68 4.50 -7.88
N ARG A 182 2.78 5.84 -7.86
CA ARG A 182 2.17 6.68 -8.88
C ARG A 182 2.77 6.37 -10.24
N GLN A 183 1.91 6.10 -11.21
CA GLN A 183 2.31 5.74 -12.57
C GLN A 183 1.15 5.96 -13.53
N GLN A 184 1.49 6.16 -14.80
CA GLN A 184 0.52 6.46 -15.85
C GLN A 184 0.89 5.69 -17.13
N ASP A 185 -0.11 5.10 -17.76
CA ASP A 185 -0.05 4.61 -19.13
C ASP A 185 -1.30 5.05 -19.89
N GLY A 186 -1.11 5.81 -20.97
CA GLY A 186 -2.19 6.46 -21.69
C GLY A 186 -3.08 7.32 -20.76
N ASN A 187 -4.37 7.00 -20.73
CA ASN A 187 -5.38 7.67 -19.91
C ASN A 187 -5.58 7.03 -18.52
N VAL A 188 -4.90 5.91 -18.23
CA VAL A 188 -4.99 5.23 -16.94
C VAL A 188 -3.88 5.71 -16.01
N ILE A 189 -4.28 6.17 -14.82
CA ILE A 189 -3.38 6.75 -13.82
C ILE A 189 -3.61 6.05 -12.48
N TYR A 190 -2.60 5.34 -12.02
CA TYR A 190 -2.53 4.92 -10.62
C TYR A 190 -2.02 6.10 -9.80
N THR A 191 -2.82 6.57 -8.84
CA THR A 191 -2.48 7.79 -8.08
C THR A 191 -1.36 7.57 -7.07
N GLY A 192 -1.14 6.31 -6.70
CA GLY A 192 -0.28 5.87 -5.61
C GLY A 192 -0.98 5.95 -4.26
N ASN A 193 -0.36 5.37 -3.23
CA ASN A 193 -0.86 5.38 -1.87
C ASN A 193 -0.79 6.78 -1.22
N ALA A 194 -1.53 6.94 -0.12
CA ALA A 194 -1.62 8.21 0.62
C ALA A 194 -0.24 8.72 1.09
N PHE A 195 0.63 7.82 1.55
CA PHE A 195 1.99 8.12 1.99
C PHE A 195 2.87 6.86 1.95
N PRO A 196 4.20 6.96 1.97
CA PRO A 196 5.08 5.79 1.97
C PRO A 196 4.77 4.85 3.13
N HIS A 197 4.58 3.57 2.85
CA HIS A 197 4.13 2.58 3.83
C HIS A 197 5.25 1.69 4.34
N ASN A 198 6.24 1.40 3.50
CA ASN A 198 7.35 0.50 3.83
C ASN A 198 8.57 0.76 2.93
N TYR A 199 9.61 -0.07 3.07
CA TYR A 199 10.87 0.06 2.31
C TYR A 199 10.76 -0.22 0.80
N SER A 200 9.65 -0.78 0.32
CA SER A 200 9.38 -0.84 -1.13
C SER A 200 9.06 0.55 -1.71
N ASP A 201 8.63 1.49 -0.87
CA ASP A 201 8.44 2.91 -1.21
C ASP A 201 9.70 3.76 -0.92
N ALA A 202 10.86 3.12 -0.67
CA ALA A 202 12.07 3.84 -0.32
C ALA A 202 12.45 4.85 -1.41
N TRP A 203 12.78 6.07 -0.98
CA TRP A 203 13.10 7.22 -1.85
C TRP A 203 11.97 7.72 -2.74
N ASP A 204 10.76 7.19 -2.60
CA ASP A 204 9.58 7.61 -3.35
C ASP A 204 8.62 8.40 -2.45
N ASP A 205 8.99 9.65 -2.20
CA ASP A 205 8.24 10.53 -1.28
C ASP A 205 7.02 11.19 -1.94
N GLU A 206 6.86 11.09 -3.26
CA GLU A 206 5.82 11.78 -4.04
C GLU A 206 4.44 11.12 -3.84
N ARG A 207 3.95 11.14 -2.62
CA ARG A 207 2.69 10.53 -2.17
C ARG A 207 1.79 11.55 -1.51
N GLY A 208 0.49 11.39 -1.69
CA GLY A 208 -0.47 12.31 -1.11
C GLY A 208 -1.85 12.24 -1.76
N LEU A 209 -2.30 13.37 -2.29
CA LEU A 209 -3.65 13.56 -2.80
C LEU A 209 -3.65 13.89 -4.29
N MET A 210 -4.79 13.66 -4.91
CA MET A 210 -5.12 14.19 -6.22
C MET A 210 -6.28 15.19 -6.12
N PHE A 211 -6.09 16.37 -6.69
CA PHE A 211 -7.17 17.29 -7.03
C PHE A 211 -7.48 17.18 -8.51
N LEU A 212 -8.76 17.24 -8.85
CA LEU A 212 -9.22 17.22 -10.23
C LEU A 212 -10.30 18.29 -10.37
N GLU A 213 -9.96 19.33 -11.12
CA GLU A 213 -10.93 20.31 -11.60
C GLU A 213 -11.66 19.76 -12.83
N TRP A 214 -12.95 20.04 -12.96
CA TRP A 214 -13.73 19.57 -14.09
C TRP A 214 -13.18 20.11 -15.42
N GLY A 215 -12.79 19.20 -16.32
CA GLY A 215 -12.16 19.55 -17.59
C GLY A 215 -10.70 19.96 -17.50
N GLY A 216 -10.11 19.91 -16.30
CA GLY A 216 -8.70 20.18 -16.05
C GLY A 216 -7.83 18.91 -16.11
N GLN A 217 -6.56 19.09 -15.75
CA GLN A 217 -5.61 18.00 -15.53
C GLN A 217 -5.56 17.62 -14.05
N PRO A 218 -5.22 16.37 -13.71
CA PRO A 218 -5.02 15.97 -12.32
C PRO A 218 -3.82 16.71 -11.70
N GLU A 219 -4.02 17.33 -10.54
CA GLU A 219 -2.98 17.95 -9.73
C GLU A 219 -2.64 17.03 -8.56
N PHE A 220 -1.40 16.59 -8.47
CA PHE A 220 -0.92 15.76 -7.36
C PHE A 220 -0.21 16.62 -6.31
N VAL A 221 -0.65 16.48 -5.06
CA VAL A 221 -0.07 17.21 -3.92
C VAL A 221 0.56 16.22 -2.97
N GLN A 222 1.86 16.39 -2.73
CA GLN A 222 2.63 15.60 -1.78
C GLN A 222 2.28 16.00 -0.35
N TRP A 223 2.14 15.02 0.56
CA TRP A 223 2.02 15.29 1.99
C TRP A 223 3.41 15.60 2.60
N PRO A 224 3.70 16.85 3.02
CA PRO A 224 5.05 17.21 3.45
C PRO A 224 5.50 16.49 4.73
N ASP A 225 4.55 16.22 5.63
CA ASP A 225 4.79 15.58 6.92
C ASP A 225 4.63 14.05 6.88
N ALA A 226 4.69 13.45 5.68
CA ALA A 226 4.60 12.01 5.50
C ALA A 226 5.80 11.27 6.12
N PRO A 227 5.61 10.03 6.63
CA PRO A 227 6.72 9.13 6.92
C PRO A 227 7.59 8.89 5.70
N LYS A 228 8.90 8.77 5.91
CA LYS A 228 9.89 8.59 4.84
C LYS A 228 10.66 7.28 5.02
N TYR A 229 10.95 6.60 3.92
CA TYR A 229 11.78 5.40 3.93
C TYR A 229 13.07 5.65 3.18
N ARG A 230 14.19 5.32 3.82
CA ARG A 230 15.54 5.52 3.27
C ARG A 230 16.36 4.25 3.39
N THR A 231 17.04 3.91 2.31
CA THR A 231 18.06 2.88 2.24
C THR A 231 19.36 3.54 1.78
N ILE A 232 20.40 3.52 2.61
CA ILE A 232 21.64 4.24 2.32
C ILE A 232 22.87 3.56 2.92
N PRO A 233 24.03 3.53 2.25
CA PRO A 233 25.28 3.13 2.88
C PRO A 233 25.73 4.13 3.96
N LEU A 234 26.41 3.65 5.01
CA LEU A 234 26.86 4.50 6.11
C LEU A 234 27.82 5.59 5.63
N SER A 235 28.72 5.27 4.69
CA SER A 235 29.66 6.24 4.10
C SER A 235 28.94 7.50 3.58
N LYS A 236 27.84 7.33 2.85
CA LYS A 236 27.06 8.43 2.27
C LYS A 236 26.18 9.16 3.28
N LEU A 237 25.70 8.45 4.30
CA LEU A 237 24.85 9.05 5.32
C LEU A 237 25.62 10.08 6.16
N ILE A 238 26.87 9.78 6.49
CA ILE A 238 27.73 10.67 7.30
C ILE A 238 28.00 12.00 6.58
N ASP A 239 28.05 12.00 5.24
CA ASP A 239 28.33 13.21 4.46
C ASP A 239 27.18 14.24 4.48
N ASN A 240 25.92 13.79 4.51
CA ASN A 240 24.75 14.69 4.43
C ASN A 240 23.54 14.18 5.26
N PRO A 241 23.68 13.99 6.59
CA PRO A 241 22.63 13.40 7.40
C PRO A 241 21.36 14.28 7.45
N GLU A 242 21.51 15.60 7.54
CA GLU A 242 20.39 16.56 7.68
C GLU A 242 19.43 16.58 6.48
N LYS A 243 19.90 16.20 5.28
CA LYS A 243 19.05 16.15 4.08
C LYS A 243 18.23 14.87 3.98
N ILE A 244 18.62 13.85 4.74
CA ILE A 244 18.13 12.47 4.59
C ILE A 244 17.30 12.07 5.81
N LEU A 245 17.71 12.52 6.99
CA LEU A 245 17.13 12.17 8.28
C LEU A 245 16.17 13.26 8.77
N SER A 246 15.00 12.84 9.23
CA SER A 246 13.98 13.69 9.85
C SER A 246 13.11 12.87 10.82
N SER A 247 12.28 13.53 11.63
CA SER A 247 11.55 12.92 12.76
C SER A 247 10.59 11.78 12.39
N LYS A 248 10.19 11.64 11.13
CA LYS A 248 9.34 10.55 10.64
C LYS A 248 10.06 9.60 9.67
N THR A 249 11.38 9.61 9.67
CA THR A 249 12.18 8.77 8.77
C THR A 249 12.42 7.39 9.40
N HIS A 250 12.15 6.35 8.60
CA HIS A 250 12.63 4.98 8.77
C HIS A 250 13.87 4.78 7.91
N CYS A 251 15.03 4.57 8.54
CA CYS A 251 16.29 4.47 7.83
C CYS A 251 16.93 3.08 8.00
N ARG A 252 17.22 2.42 6.87
CA ARG A 252 18.11 1.24 6.80
C ARG A 252 19.48 1.69 6.30
N VAL A 253 20.48 1.52 7.14
CA VAL A 253 21.85 1.91 6.86
C VAL A 253 22.70 0.66 6.62
N THR A 254 23.31 0.55 5.44
CA THR A 254 24.24 -0.55 5.15
C THR A 254 25.64 -0.20 5.65
N LEU A 255 26.24 -1.05 6.47
CA LEU A 255 27.59 -0.89 7.00
C LEU A 255 28.64 -1.24 5.95
N ASP A 256 29.01 -0.26 5.13
CA ASP A 256 29.99 -0.38 4.05
C ASP A 256 31.41 0.08 4.43
N VAL A 257 31.58 0.52 5.67
CA VAL A 257 32.86 0.94 6.26
C VAL A 257 33.26 0.02 7.40
N GLY A 258 34.57 -0.16 7.59
CA GLY A 258 35.13 -0.98 8.66
C GLY A 258 35.00 -0.28 10.01
N ILE A 259 33.85 -0.43 10.65
CA ILE A 259 33.58 0.09 11.99
C ILE A 259 33.31 -1.05 12.98
N THR A 260 33.61 -0.79 14.24
CA THR A 260 33.31 -1.68 15.36
C THR A 260 31.81 -1.67 15.68
N TYR A 261 31.35 -2.69 16.39
CA TYR A 261 29.97 -2.77 16.88
C TYR A 261 29.61 -1.61 17.83
N GLU A 262 30.59 -1.15 18.61
CA GLU A 262 30.43 -0.03 19.55
C GLU A 262 30.24 1.30 18.81
N GLU A 263 31.06 1.57 17.78
CA GLU A 263 30.91 2.74 16.91
C GLU A 263 29.58 2.71 16.16
N ALA A 264 29.17 1.55 15.68
CA ALA A 264 27.89 1.37 14.99
C ALA A 264 26.70 1.75 15.90
N ASN A 265 26.68 1.23 17.12
CA ASN A 265 25.63 1.58 18.09
C ASN A 265 25.67 3.05 18.51
N TYR A 266 26.86 3.61 18.68
CA TYR A 266 27.02 5.04 18.98
C TYR A 266 26.42 5.92 17.89
N ILE A 267 26.71 5.64 16.61
CA ILE A 267 26.13 6.36 15.46
C ILE A 267 24.60 6.21 15.45
N LYS A 268 24.11 4.99 15.67
CA LYS A 268 22.67 4.70 15.71
C LYS A 268 21.95 5.53 16.77
N GLU A 269 22.45 5.53 18.01
CA GLU A 269 21.86 6.28 19.12
C GLU A 269 21.95 7.79 18.90
N THR A 270 23.11 8.27 18.44
CA THR A 270 23.34 9.69 18.15
C THR A 270 22.38 10.19 17.08
N PHE A 271 22.24 9.48 15.95
CA PHE A 271 21.33 9.90 14.88
C PHE A 271 19.86 9.75 15.27
N ALA A 272 19.51 8.69 16.01
CA ALA A 272 18.15 8.53 16.51
C ALA A 272 17.72 9.70 17.39
N GLN A 273 18.59 10.15 18.30
CA GLN A 273 18.30 11.29 19.19
C GLN A 273 18.36 12.64 18.47
N GLN A 274 19.38 12.86 17.63
CA GLN A 274 19.60 14.16 16.97
C GLN A 274 18.47 14.50 15.98
N TYR A 275 17.94 13.51 15.26
CA TYR A 275 16.94 13.72 14.23
C TYR A 275 15.54 13.22 14.61
N ASP A 276 15.37 12.77 15.86
CA ASP A 276 14.12 12.21 16.39
C ASP A 276 13.57 11.07 15.49
N LEU A 277 14.45 10.20 15.01
CA LEU A 277 14.11 9.20 14.00
C LEU A 277 13.07 8.22 14.52
N ARG A 278 12.14 7.82 13.64
CA ARG A 278 11.17 6.78 13.95
C ARG A 278 11.82 5.42 14.07
N GLU A 279 12.80 5.15 13.22
CA GLU A 279 13.56 3.92 13.24
C GLU A 279 14.88 4.10 12.50
N ILE A 280 15.95 3.51 13.06
CA ILE A 280 17.22 3.33 12.36
C ILE A 280 17.69 1.89 12.56
N ALA A 281 17.93 1.19 11.45
CA ALA A 281 18.41 -0.18 11.42
C ALA A 281 19.74 -0.24 10.69
N LEU A 282 20.76 -0.83 11.33
CA LEU A 282 22.06 -1.07 10.72
C LEU A 282 22.08 -2.48 10.12
N MET A 283 22.39 -2.58 8.84
CA MET A 283 22.47 -3.83 8.11
C MET A 283 23.94 -4.11 7.78
N PRO A 284 24.46 -5.32 8.03
CA PRO A 284 25.81 -5.67 7.60
C PRO A 284 25.90 -5.58 6.07
N ALA A 285 27.01 -5.06 5.53
CA ALA A 285 27.30 -5.26 4.12
C ALA A 285 27.42 -6.77 3.88
N LYS A 286 26.67 -7.30 2.90
CA LYS A 286 26.85 -8.68 2.47
C LYS A 286 28.30 -8.82 1.98
N LYS A 287 29.10 -9.64 2.67
CA LYS A 287 30.38 -10.11 2.12
C LYS A 287 30.05 -10.98 0.90
N GLU A 288 30.52 -10.58 -0.27
CA GLU A 288 30.48 -11.36 -1.49
C GLU A 288 31.28 -12.65 -1.32
N GLU A 289 30.69 -13.70 -0.77
CA GLU A 289 31.24 -15.06 -0.88
C GLU A 289 30.18 -16.17 -0.87
N HIS A 290 28.92 -15.84 -0.59
CA HIS A 290 27.76 -16.66 -0.97
C HIS A 290 26.61 -15.72 -1.34
N ALA A 291 26.68 -15.13 -2.53
CA ALA A 291 25.54 -14.47 -3.14
C ALA A 291 24.53 -15.50 -3.66
N THR A 292 23.99 -16.35 -2.77
CA THR A 292 22.59 -16.76 -2.90
C THR A 292 21.74 -15.58 -2.42
N ASP A 293 21.79 -14.52 -3.21
CA ASP A 293 20.66 -13.64 -3.50
C ASP A 293 19.57 -13.54 -2.42
N TRP A 294 19.86 -12.93 -1.25
CA TRP A 294 18.78 -12.44 -0.36
C TRP A 294 18.13 -11.16 -0.94
N ASN A 295 17.85 -11.19 -2.24
CA ASN A 295 17.09 -10.21 -3.02
C ASN A 295 16.21 -10.90 -4.08
N THR A 296 16.12 -12.23 -4.06
CA THR A 296 15.08 -13.02 -4.69
C THR A 296 14.35 -13.81 -3.60
N ASN A 297 13.03 -13.95 -3.77
CA ASN A 297 12.06 -14.63 -2.90
C ASN A 297 11.28 -13.74 -1.92
N ASN A 298 10.41 -12.89 -2.48
CA ASN A 298 8.98 -13.02 -2.16
C ASN A 298 8.20 -13.47 -3.41
N ASP A 299 8.79 -14.44 -4.13
CA ASP A 299 7.98 -15.49 -4.71
C ASP A 299 7.35 -16.22 -3.53
N ILE A 300 6.10 -15.87 -3.21
CA ILE A 300 5.18 -16.91 -2.80
C ILE A 300 4.87 -17.67 -4.10
N GLN A 301 5.84 -18.45 -4.59
CA GLN A 301 5.46 -19.77 -5.04
C GLN A 301 4.91 -20.41 -3.78
N VAL A 302 3.62 -20.72 -3.78
CA VAL A 302 2.99 -21.51 -2.74
C VAL A 302 3.71 -22.86 -2.76
N GLU A 303 4.81 -22.98 -2.04
CA GLU A 303 5.36 -24.27 -1.69
C GLU A 303 4.25 -24.95 -0.89
N ASN A 304 3.71 -26.04 -1.44
CA ASN A 304 2.74 -26.86 -0.73
C ASN A 304 3.35 -27.23 0.63
N VAL A 305 2.55 -27.22 1.69
CA VAL A 305 3.02 -27.41 3.08
C VAL A 305 3.92 -28.64 3.20
N ASP A 306 3.61 -29.68 2.43
CA ASP A 306 4.42 -30.91 2.34
C ASP A 306 5.85 -30.68 1.86
N GLN A 307 6.05 -29.81 0.88
CA GLN A 307 7.38 -29.50 0.34
C GLN A 307 8.22 -28.74 1.38
N ILE A 308 7.60 -27.83 2.13
CA ILE A 308 8.25 -27.08 3.21
C ILE A 308 8.69 -28.02 4.32
N VAL A 309 7.79 -28.93 4.74
CA VAL A 309 8.10 -29.90 5.82
C VAL A 309 9.19 -30.87 5.38
N LEU A 310 9.14 -31.40 4.15
CA LEU A 310 10.17 -32.28 3.62
C LEU A 310 11.54 -31.59 3.51
N ASN A 311 11.57 -30.34 3.04
CA ASN A 311 12.80 -29.56 2.94
C ASN A 311 13.41 -29.29 4.33
N GLN A 312 12.58 -28.98 5.33
CA GLN A 312 13.03 -28.81 6.71
C GLN A 312 13.55 -30.11 7.32
N LEU A 313 12.88 -31.25 7.08
CA LEU A 313 13.33 -32.57 7.56
C LEU A 313 14.64 -33.01 6.91
N GLN A 314 14.88 -32.66 5.65
CA GLN A 314 16.15 -32.93 4.97
C GLN A 314 17.31 -32.07 5.48
N ALA A 315 17.04 -30.84 5.92
CA ALA A 315 18.03 -29.90 6.40
C ALA A 315 18.50 -30.14 7.86
N ILE A 316 17.91 -31.10 8.58
CA ILE A 316 18.32 -31.45 9.94
C ILE A 316 19.67 -32.19 9.89
N ASP A 317 20.77 -31.52 10.18
CA ASP A 317 22.05 -32.22 10.32
C ASP A 317 22.25 -32.65 11.79
N SER A 318 22.01 -33.93 12.08
CA SER A 318 22.11 -34.50 13.42
C SER A 318 22.80 -35.86 13.39
N PRO A 319 23.84 -36.09 14.21
CA PRO A 319 24.54 -37.38 14.26
C PRO A 319 23.69 -38.52 14.86
N THR A 320 22.55 -38.19 15.47
CA THR A 320 21.69 -39.14 16.19
C THR A 320 20.39 -39.44 15.45
N ILE A 321 19.96 -38.55 14.54
CA ILE A 321 18.64 -38.61 13.89
C ILE A 321 18.85 -38.89 12.40
N LYS A 322 18.25 -39.97 11.89
CA LYS A 322 18.31 -40.30 10.46
C LYS A 322 17.15 -39.60 9.74
N ASN A 323 17.45 -38.57 8.96
CA ASN A 323 16.46 -37.79 8.22
C ASN A 323 15.56 -38.66 7.34
N SER A 324 16.10 -39.76 6.78
CA SER A 324 15.33 -40.71 5.98
C SER A 324 14.15 -41.31 6.76
N GLN A 325 14.30 -41.59 8.06
CA GLN A 325 13.22 -42.18 8.87
C GLN A 325 12.13 -41.16 9.21
N LEU A 326 12.49 -39.88 9.40
CA LEU A 326 11.52 -38.81 9.66
C LEU A 326 10.65 -38.51 8.43
N ILE A 327 11.27 -38.51 7.24
CA ILE A 327 10.57 -38.34 5.96
C ILE A 327 9.61 -39.51 5.72
N GLU A 328 10.00 -40.73 6.05
CA GLU A 328 9.17 -41.93 5.89
C GLU A 328 7.95 -41.91 6.83
N ILE A 329 8.12 -41.45 8.08
CA ILE A 329 7.01 -41.25 9.01
C ILE A 329 6.06 -40.17 8.49
N TYR A 330 6.59 -39.03 8.03
CA TYR A 330 5.77 -37.92 7.50
C TYR A 330 4.93 -38.34 6.30
N ASN A 331 5.50 -39.10 5.35
CA ASN A 331 4.77 -39.60 4.18
C ASN A 331 3.75 -40.71 4.49
N SER A 332 3.75 -41.24 5.71
CA SER A 332 2.82 -42.31 6.16
C SER A 332 1.62 -41.80 6.96
N LEU A 333 1.62 -40.51 7.32
CA LEU A 333 0.51 -39.79 7.93
C LEU A 333 -0.44 -39.27 6.84
#